data_AF-A0A1L5KUJ8-F1
#
_entry.id   AF-A0A1L5KUJ8-F1
#
_cell.length_a   1.000
_cell.length_b   1.000
_cell.length_c   1.000
_cell.angle_alpha   90.00
_cell.angle_beta   90.00
_cell.angle_gamma   90.00
#
_symmetry.space_group_name_H-M   'P 1'
#
loop_
_entity.id
_entity.type
_entity.pdbx_description
1 polymer ?
#
loop_
_entity_poly.entity_id
_entity_poly.type
_entity_poly.pdbx_seq_one_letter_code
_entity_poly.pdbx_strand_id
1 'polypeptide(L)'
;MSGKSCVSVAIEAGIQDRLLYQRGQNYKTKGYNGLVEMKKGRPSKGVPQMKKEEARPLNESEREELIRLRAENEHIKAENEVIKKEIALREERHAAQLKARKQRSSKSCVKKDTN
;
A
#
# COMPACT_ATOMS: atom_id res chain seq x y z
N MET A 1 0.59 2.08 13.69
CA MET A 1 -0.28 2.98 12.90
C MET A 1 0.50 4.23 12.59
N SER A 2 0.66 4.62 11.33
CA SER A 2 1.48 5.79 10.94
C SER A 2 0.89 7.04 11.62
N GLY A 3 1.65 7.67 12.52
CA GLY A 3 1.21 8.77 13.41
C GLY A 3 0.87 10.08 12.72
N LYS A 4 0.40 10.03 11.47
CA LYS A 4 -0.05 11.19 10.70
C LYS A 4 -1.40 11.68 11.22
N SER A 5 -1.60 13.00 11.21
CA SER A 5 -2.87 13.60 11.58
C SER A 5 -3.92 13.39 10.48
N CYS A 6 -5.20 13.35 10.85
CA CYS A 6 -6.28 13.23 9.86
C CYS A 6 -6.24 14.39 8.85
N VAL A 7 -5.82 15.57 9.29
CA VAL A 7 -5.68 16.77 8.46
C VAL A 7 -4.58 16.60 7.40
N SER A 8 -3.39 16.11 7.78
CA SER A 8 -2.30 15.93 6.81
C SER A 8 -2.67 14.90 5.74
N VAL A 9 -3.32 13.81 6.14
CA VAL A 9 -3.78 12.77 5.20
C VAL A 9 -4.90 13.29 4.30
N ALA A 10 -5.80 14.13 4.81
CA ALA A 10 -6.87 14.74 4.02
C ALA A 10 -6.33 15.69 2.95
N ILE A 11 -5.32 16.50 3.29
CA ILE A 11 -4.63 17.38 2.35
C ILE A 11 -3.91 16.57 1.27
N GLU A 12 -3.13 15.55 1.66
CA GLU A 12 -2.44 14.65 0.71
C GLU A 12 -3.43 13.98 -0.27
N ALA A 13 -4.63 13.62 0.21
CA ALA A 13 -5.65 12.95 -0.59
C ALA A 13 -6.62 13.92 -1.31
N GLY A 14 -6.46 15.23 -1.16
CA GLY A 14 -7.33 16.23 -1.80
C GLY A 14 -8.80 16.15 -1.36
N ILE A 15 -9.07 15.67 -0.15
CA ILE A 15 -10.42 15.49 0.41
C ILE A 15 -10.62 16.32 1.67
N GLN A 16 -11.87 16.62 1.98
CA GLN A 16 -12.20 17.32 3.22
C GLN A 16 -11.88 16.45 4.45
N ASP A 17 -11.23 17.05 5.45
CA ASP A 17 -10.85 16.38 6.71
C ASP A 17 -12.03 15.69 7.41
N ARG A 18 -13.19 16.34 7.41
CA ARG A 18 -14.44 15.87 8.02
C ARG A 18 -14.97 14.64 7.31
N LEU A 19 -14.83 14.58 5.99
CA LEU A 19 -15.22 13.42 5.19
C LEU A 19 -14.30 12.24 5.47
N LEU A 20 -12.99 12.49 5.56
CA LEU A 20 -12.01 11.46 5.91
C LEU A 20 -12.24 10.93 7.33
N TYR A 21 -12.47 11.81 8.29
CA TYR A 21 -12.79 11.46 9.67
C TYR A 21 -14.06 10.60 9.74
N GLN A 22 -15.12 11.01 9.04
CA GLN A 22 -16.38 10.26 9.00
C GLN A 22 -16.21 8.88 8.37
N ARG A 23 -15.47 8.77 7.26
CA ARG A 23 -15.13 7.48 6.64
C ARG A 23 -14.33 6.59 7.60
N GLY A 24 -13.36 7.16 8.32
CA GLY A 24 -12.57 6.44 9.33
C GLY A 24 -13.42 5.91 10.49
N GLN A 25 -14.38 6.71 10.98
CA GLN A 25 -15.30 6.28 12.05
C GLN A 25 -16.31 5.23 11.56
N ASN A 26 -16.81 5.38 10.32
CA ASN A 26 -17.68 4.37 9.71
C ASN A 26 -16.94 3.04 9.52
N TYR A 27 -15.68 3.07 9.11
CA TYR A 27 -14.86 1.87 8.97
C TYR A 27 -14.60 1.18 10.31
N LYS A 28 -14.29 1.95 11.36
CA LYS A 28 -14.10 1.39 12.72
C LYS A 28 -15.35 0.70 13.27
N THR A 29 -16.53 1.18 12.90
CA THR A 29 -17.81 0.70 13.44
C THR A 29 -18.46 -0.38 12.57
N LYS A 30 -18.32 -0.30 11.25
CA LYS A 30 -19.03 -1.15 10.27
C LYS A 30 -18.10 -1.90 9.31
N GLY A 31 -16.78 -1.81 9.49
CA GLY A 31 -15.80 -2.39 8.58
C GLY A 31 -15.91 -1.80 7.17
N TYR A 32 -15.55 -2.60 6.16
CA TYR A 32 -15.59 -2.18 4.75
C TYR A 32 -17.01 -1.78 4.29
N ASN A 33 -18.05 -2.40 4.85
CA ASN A 33 -19.45 -2.05 4.58
C ASN A 33 -19.79 -0.59 4.97
N GLY A 34 -19.05 0.02 5.89
CA GLY A 34 -19.18 1.43 6.26
C GLY A 34 -18.59 2.43 5.26
N LEU A 35 -17.81 1.94 4.28
CA LEU A 35 -17.20 2.74 3.22
C LEU A 35 -18.01 2.74 1.91
N VAL A 36 -18.94 1.78 1.75
CA VAL A 36 -19.85 1.70 0.60
C VAL A 36 -20.97 2.75 0.75
N GLU A 37 -21.43 3.30 -0.37
CA GLU A 37 -22.58 4.23 -0.39
C GLU A 37 -23.85 3.54 0.14
N MET A 38 -24.08 3.66 1.45
CA MET A 38 -25.32 3.18 2.05
C MET A 38 -26.46 4.11 1.67
N LYS A 39 -27.64 3.54 1.34
CA LYS A 39 -28.86 4.33 1.13
C LYS A 39 -29.13 5.19 2.37
N LYS A 40 -29.08 6.51 2.19
CA LYS A 40 -29.36 7.48 3.26
C LYS A 40 -30.83 7.36 3.63
N GLY A 41 -31.11 6.87 4.83
CA GLY A 41 -32.45 6.76 5.41
C GLY A 41 -32.44 7.18 6.87
N ARG A 42 -33.63 7.47 7.42
CA ARG A 42 -33.78 7.80 8.85
C ARG A 42 -33.26 6.61 9.68
N PRO A 43 -32.32 6.82 10.62
CA PRO A 43 -31.95 5.77 11.56
C PRO A 43 -33.21 5.27 12.28
N SER A 44 -33.44 3.96 12.29
CA SER A 44 -34.58 3.39 13.00
C SER A 44 -34.54 3.83 14.47
N LYS A 45 -35.64 4.36 15.00
CA LYS A 45 -35.72 4.85 16.37
C LYS A 45 -35.77 3.62 17.29
N GLY A 46 -34.68 3.33 18.02
CA GLY A 46 -34.63 2.24 18.99
C GLY A 46 -33.65 1.10 18.68
N VAL A 47 -32.73 1.23 17.72
CA VAL A 47 -31.70 0.20 17.51
C VAL A 47 -30.74 0.24 18.70
N PRO A 48 -30.55 -0.87 19.44
CA PRO A 48 -29.51 -0.97 20.46
C PRO A 48 -28.16 -0.65 19.80
N GLN A 49 -27.25 0.02 20.51
CA GLN A 49 -25.86 0.16 20.06
C GLN A 49 -25.38 -1.22 19.62
N MET A 50 -25.02 -1.37 18.33
CA MET A 50 -24.58 -2.64 17.77
C MET A 50 -23.44 -3.14 18.65
N LYS A 51 -23.69 -4.25 19.37
CA LYS A 51 -22.63 -5.00 20.05
C LYS A 51 -21.62 -5.34 18.96
N LYS A 52 -20.32 -5.23 19.26
CA LYS A 52 -19.28 -5.76 18.37
C LYS A 52 -19.67 -7.21 18.08
N GLU A 53 -20.13 -7.49 16.87
CA GLU A 53 -20.28 -8.86 16.42
C GLU A 53 -18.88 -9.43 16.42
N GLU A 54 -18.60 -10.32 17.38
CA GLU A 54 -17.43 -11.17 17.31
C GLU A 54 -17.53 -11.91 15.99
N ALA A 55 -16.44 -11.87 15.21
CA ALA A 55 -16.38 -12.53 13.92
C ALA A 55 -16.80 -13.99 14.12
N ARG A 56 -17.89 -14.38 13.46
CA ARG A 56 -18.40 -15.75 13.54
C ARG A 56 -17.26 -16.71 13.19
N PRO A 57 -17.10 -17.82 13.92
CA PRO A 57 -16.09 -18.81 13.58
C PRO A 57 -16.28 -19.27 12.13
N LEU A 58 -15.19 -19.26 11.36
CA LEU A 58 -15.16 -19.68 9.96
C LEU A 58 -15.57 -21.14 9.85
N ASN A 59 -16.41 -21.43 8.85
CA ASN A 59 -16.83 -22.79 8.53
C ASN A 59 -15.67 -23.61 7.92
N GLU A 60 -15.82 -24.93 7.85
CA GLU A 60 -14.76 -25.85 7.35
C GLU A 60 -14.26 -25.44 5.95
N SER A 61 -15.18 -25.09 5.05
CA SER A 61 -14.88 -24.71 3.66
C SER A 61 -14.12 -23.38 3.57
N GLU A 62 -14.51 -22.38 4.36
CA GLU A 62 -13.84 -21.07 4.44
C GLU A 62 -12.41 -21.21 5.00
N ARG A 63 -12.21 -22.16 5.93
CA ARG A 63 -10.88 -22.46 6.47
C ARG A 63 -9.97 -23.09 5.43
N GLU A 64 -10.47 -24.04 4.65
CA GLU A 64 -9.71 -24.65 3.56
C GLU A 64 -9.35 -23.62 2.48
N GLU A 65 -10.29 -22.75 2.10
CA GLU A 65 -10.03 -21.67 1.15
C GLU A 65 -8.98 -20.68 1.67
N LEU A 66 -9.03 -20.32 2.95
CA LEU A 66 -8.00 -19.50 3.58
C LEU A 66 -6.62 -20.16 3.56
N ILE A 67 -6.53 -21.48 3.68
CA ILE A 67 -5.26 -22.20 3.58
C ILE A 67 -4.72 -22.10 2.14
N ARG A 68 -5.56 -22.32 1.13
CA ARG A 68 -5.16 -22.17 -0.30
C ARG A 68 -4.68 -20.76 -0.60
N LEU A 69 -5.45 -19.75 -0.18
CA LEU A 69 -5.07 -18.34 -0.36
C LEU A 69 -3.79 -17.98 0.36
N ARG A 70 -3.53 -18.55 1.55
CA ARG A 70 -2.26 -18.32 2.26
C ARG A 70 -1.07 -18.90 1.52
N ALA A 71 -1.21 -20.12 0.98
CA ALA A 71 -0.16 -20.75 0.17
C ALA A 71 0.12 -19.94 -1.11
N GLU A 72 -0.92 -19.50 -1.81
CA GLU A 72 -0.77 -18.66 -3.02
C GLU A 72 -0.12 -17.31 -2.69
N ASN A 73 -0.52 -16.67 -1.60
CA ASN A 73 0.10 -15.42 -1.14
C ASN A 73 1.59 -15.58 -0.79
N GLU A 74 1.98 -16.73 -0.22
CA GLU A 74 3.38 -17.02 0.08
C GLU A 74 4.19 -17.16 -1.22
N HIS A 75 3.66 -17.89 -2.20
CA HIS A 75 4.27 -18.02 -3.52
C HIS A 75 4.46 -16.66 -4.21
N ILE A 76 3.41 -15.85 -4.27
CA ILE A 76 3.45 -14.50 -4.86
C ILE A 76 4.46 -13.61 -4.14
N LYS A 77 4.61 -13.73 -2.81
CA LYS A 77 5.62 -12.97 -2.07
C LYS A 77 7.03 -13.39 -2.45
N ALA A 78 7.29 -14.69 -2.58
CA ALA A 78 8.60 -15.19 -2.99
C ALA A 78 8.99 -14.67 -4.38
N GLU A 79 8.08 -14.72 -5.35
CA GLU A 79 8.31 -14.16 -6.70
C GLU A 79 8.59 -12.65 -6.66
N ASN A 80 7.80 -11.91 -5.89
CA ASN A 80 8.01 -10.47 -5.73
C ASN A 80 9.37 -10.13 -5.13
N GLU A 81 9.88 -10.94 -4.20
CA GLU A 81 11.23 -10.76 -3.66
C GLU A 81 12.31 -11.00 -4.70
N VAL A 82 12.17 -12.03 -5.54
CA VAL A 82 13.10 -12.30 -6.65
C VAL A 82 13.11 -11.13 -7.63
N ILE A 83 11.93 -10.65 -8.06
CA ILE A 83 11.81 -9.51 -8.96
C ILE A 83 12.47 -8.26 -8.36
N LYS A 84 12.25 -7.98 -7.07
CA LYS A 84 12.89 -6.84 -6.39
C LYS A 84 14.41 -6.94 -6.39
N LYS A 85 14.96 -8.13 -6.12
CA LYS A 85 16.41 -8.39 -6.15
C LYS A 85 16.98 -8.20 -7.55
N GLU A 86 16.27 -8.68 -8.58
CA GLU A 86 16.69 -8.48 -9.97
C GLU A 86 16.71 -7.01 -10.38
N ILE A 87 15.68 -6.25 -10.02
CA ILE A 87 15.60 -4.81 -10.30
C ILE A 87 16.78 -4.09 -9.65
N ALA A 88 17.03 -4.35 -8.36
CA ALA A 88 18.15 -3.76 -7.64
C ALA A 88 19.51 -4.07 -8.31
N LEU A 89 19.72 -5.33 -8.73
CA LEU A 89 20.95 -5.73 -9.42
C LEU A 89 21.11 -5.04 -10.78
N ARG A 90 20.02 -4.88 -11.54
CA ARG A 90 20.04 -4.17 -12.83
C ARG A 90 20.34 -2.68 -12.65
N GLU A 91 19.74 -2.05 -11.66
CA GLU A 91 19.99 -0.63 -11.32
C GLU A 91 21.45 -0.40 -10.89
N GLU A 92 22.01 -1.27 -10.05
CA GLU A 92 23.41 -1.20 -9.63
C GLU A 92 24.36 -1.31 -10.82
N ARG A 93 24.14 -2.29 -11.70
CA ARG A 93 24.95 -2.47 -12.93
C ARG A 93 24.86 -1.26 -13.84
N HIS A 94 23.67 -0.70 -14.02
CA HIS A 94 23.47 0.49 -14.85
C HIS A 94 24.19 1.71 -14.24
N ALA A 95 24.09 1.91 -12.93
CA ALA A 95 24.80 2.98 -12.23
C ALA A 95 26.33 2.84 -12.35
N ALA A 96 26.87 1.63 -12.19
CA ALA A 96 28.29 1.35 -12.37
C ALA A 96 28.76 1.65 -13.81
N GLN A 97 27.96 1.26 -14.81
CA GLN A 97 28.27 1.52 -16.22
C GLN A 97 28.27 3.04 -16.52
N LEU A 98 27.28 3.78 -16.03
CA LEU A 98 27.22 5.23 -16.17
C LEU A 98 28.44 5.91 -15.51
N LYS A 99 28.82 5.48 -14.30
CA LYS A 99 30.01 5.98 -13.61
C LYS A 99 31.27 5.71 -14.41
N ALA A 100 31.43 4.51 -14.96
CA ALA A 100 32.58 4.15 -15.80
C ALA A 100 32.64 4.98 -17.10
N ARG A 101 31.49 5.20 -17.76
CA ARG A 101 31.40 6.06 -18.96
C ARG A 101 31.81 7.50 -18.65
N LYS A 102 31.32 8.07 -17.55
CA LYS A 102 31.68 9.43 -17.10
C LYS A 102 33.17 9.55 -16.77
N GLN A 103 33.77 8.53 -16.16
CA GLN A 103 35.21 8.48 -15.89
C GLN A 103 36.05 8.38 -17.18
N ARG A 104 35.57 7.65 -18.19
CA ARG A 104 36.25 7.57 -19.49
C ARG A 104 36.17 8.89 -20.27
N SER A 105 35.00 9.52 -20.33
CA SER A 105 34.81 10.78 -21.07
C SER A 105 35.59 11.95 -20.47
N SER A 106 35.71 12.00 -19.14
CA SER A 106 36.54 13.02 -18.45
C SER A 106 38.03 12.84 -18.69
N LYS A 107 38.52 11.60 -18.83
CA LYS A 107 39.93 11.35 -19.21
C LYS A 107 40.20 11.69 -20.67
N SER A 108 39.24 11.51 -21.58
CA SER A 108 39.41 11.85 -23.00
C SER A 108 39.27 13.34 -23.31
N CYS A 109 38.70 14.15 -22.40
CA CYS A 109 38.55 15.60 -22.59
C CYS A 109 39.73 16.43 -22.07
N VAL A 110 40.80 15.79 -21.58
CA VAL A 110 42.05 16.49 -21.26
C VAL A 110 42.62 17.03 -22.58
N LYS A 111 42.54 18.35 -22.77
CA LYS A 111 43.10 19.04 -23.93
C LYS A 111 44.59 18.72 -23.99
N LYS A 112 45.04 18.14 -25.10
CA LYS A 112 46.45 18.14 -25.44
C LYS A 112 46.74 19.54 -25.94
N ASP A 113 47.37 20.37 -25.12
CA ASP A 113 47.94 21.63 -25.61
C ASP A 113 49.03 21.24 -26.60
N THR A 114 48.71 21.33 -27.89
CA THR A 114 49.67 21.14 -28.99
C THR A 114 50.53 22.40 -29.04
N ASN A 115 51.84 22.23 -28.81
CA ASN A 115 52.88 23.24 -29.01
C ASN A 115 53.10 23.50 -30.51
#